data_AF-A0AAI9S9M1-F1
#
_entry.id   AF-A0AAI9S9M1-F1
#
_cell.length_a   1.000
_cell.length_b   1.000
_cell.length_c   1.000
_cell.angle_alpha   90.00
_cell.angle_beta   90.00
_cell.angle_gamma   90.00
#
_symmetry.space_group_name_H-M   'P 1'
#
loop_
_entity.id
_entity.type
_entity.pdbx_description
1 polymer ?
#
loop_
_entity_poly.entity_id
_entity_poly.type
_entity_poly.pdbx_seq_one_letter_code
_entity_poly.pdbx_strand_id
1 'polypeptide(L)'
;MKTSYTKTKRAAEESLRAREKEGRIRPAFASDEKRLAALELFDLGLGYVRASRILNLSANTLRDWHAKWKTGEFKVQLSVNQYRYGEDVKSRVRAMRRRGATWREIEEATGVSITTCRTWVLQNQNTKSIRAKGLSDDDP
;
A
#
# COMPACT_ATOMS: atom_id res chain seq x y z
N MET A 1 -12.82 24.31 -16.85
CA MET A 1 -12.37 23.68 -15.59
C MET A 1 -11.27 22.64 -15.85
N LYS A 2 -10.02 23.07 -16.12
CA LYS A 2 -8.87 22.16 -16.38
C LYS A 2 -7.73 22.29 -15.36
N THR A 3 -7.89 23.20 -14.39
CA THR A 3 -6.82 23.66 -13.47
C THR A 3 -6.50 22.68 -12.33
N SER A 4 -7.42 21.75 -12.01
CA SER A 4 -7.21 20.76 -10.93
C SER A 4 -6.32 19.57 -11.36
N TYR A 5 -6.31 19.23 -12.65
CA TYR A 5 -5.71 18.03 -13.23
C TYR A 5 -4.17 18.04 -13.28
N THR A 6 -3.56 19.17 -13.63
CA THR A 6 -2.10 19.30 -13.70
C THR A 6 -1.46 19.35 -12.30
N LYS A 7 -2.13 19.98 -11.33
CA LYS A 7 -1.67 20.06 -9.94
C LYS A 7 -1.70 18.70 -9.25
N THR A 8 -2.72 17.88 -9.51
CA THR A 8 -2.84 16.52 -8.97
C THR A 8 -1.89 15.53 -9.64
N LYS A 9 -1.65 15.64 -10.95
CA LYS A 9 -0.70 14.76 -11.66
C LYS A 9 0.75 14.95 -11.18
N ARG A 10 1.22 16.19 -11.07
CA ARG A 10 2.59 16.49 -10.61
C ARG A 10 2.80 16.07 -9.14
N ALA A 11 1.82 16.32 -8.27
CA ALA A 11 1.85 15.86 -6.89
C ALA A 11 1.81 14.33 -6.77
N ALA A 12 1.12 13.64 -7.68
CA ALA A 12 1.10 12.18 -7.74
C ALA A 12 2.46 11.61 -8.14
N GLU A 13 3.13 12.20 -9.14
CA GLU A 13 4.47 11.80 -9.58
C GLU A 13 5.55 12.05 -8.51
N GLU A 14 5.51 13.20 -7.82
CA GLU A 14 6.40 13.50 -6.68
C GLU A 14 6.14 12.55 -5.51
N SER A 15 4.87 12.27 -5.21
CA SER A 15 4.51 11.29 -4.19
C SER A 15 4.97 9.88 -4.56
N LEU A 16 4.85 9.47 -5.83
CA LEU A 16 5.30 8.16 -6.30
C LEU A 16 6.82 8.03 -6.15
N ARG A 17 7.59 9.05 -6.56
CA ARG A 17 9.05 9.10 -6.40
C ARG A 17 9.48 9.09 -4.93
N ALA A 18 8.77 9.80 -4.06
CA ALA A 18 9.02 9.75 -2.62
C ALA A 18 8.71 8.36 -2.03
N ARG A 19 7.66 7.69 -2.53
CA ARG A 19 7.26 6.33 -2.11
C ARG A 19 8.24 5.25 -2.57
N GLU A 20 8.78 5.36 -3.79
CA GLU A 20 9.89 4.51 -4.26
C GLU A 20 11.14 4.68 -3.39
N LYS A 21 11.44 5.93 -3.01
CA LYS A 21 12.57 6.26 -2.12
C LYS A 21 12.45 5.60 -0.73
N GLU A 22 11.25 5.23 -0.32
CA GLU A 22 10.95 4.59 0.97
C GLU A 22 10.77 3.06 0.87
N GLY A 23 11.01 2.45 -0.31
CA GLY A 23 10.92 1.00 -0.50
C GLY A 23 9.51 0.43 -0.31
N ARG A 24 8.47 1.26 -0.52
CA ARG A 24 7.08 0.87 -0.32
C ARG A 24 6.48 0.24 -1.58
N ILE A 25 6.05 -1.00 -1.47
CA ILE A 25 5.43 -1.80 -2.53
C ILE A 25 3.93 -1.51 -2.59
N ARG A 26 3.43 -1.16 -3.78
CA ARG A 26 1.99 -1.06 -4.04
C ARG A 26 1.39 -2.48 -4.04
N PRO A 27 0.35 -2.77 -3.24
CA PRO A 27 -0.39 -4.02 -3.38
C PRO A 27 -0.97 -4.17 -4.79
N ALA A 28 -1.44 -5.38 -5.12
CA ALA A 28 -2.17 -5.69 -6.36
C ALA A 28 -3.58 -5.04 -6.42
N PHE A 29 -3.65 -3.75 -6.12
CA PHE A 29 -4.82 -2.89 -6.33
C PHE A 29 -4.77 -2.29 -7.73
N ALA A 30 -5.93 -1.86 -8.23
CA ALA A 30 -6.00 -1.14 -9.49
C ALA A 30 -5.03 0.07 -9.50
N SER A 31 -4.38 0.28 -10.65
CA SER A 31 -3.40 1.35 -10.84
C SER A 31 -4.04 2.73 -10.70
N ASP A 32 -3.20 3.75 -10.47
CA ASP A 32 -3.69 5.14 -10.41
C ASP A 32 -4.28 5.57 -11.75
N GLU A 33 -3.76 5.08 -12.86
CA GLU A 33 -4.30 5.30 -14.21
C GLU A 33 -5.73 4.78 -14.34
N LYS A 34 -6.01 3.55 -13.89
CA LYS A 34 -7.37 3.00 -13.91
C LYS A 34 -8.32 3.79 -12.99
N ARG A 35 -7.82 4.28 -11.86
CA ARG A 35 -8.61 5.13 -10.95
C ARG A 35 -8.88 6.51 -11.54
N LEU A 36 -7.94 7.07 -12.28
CA LEU A 36 -8.10 8.33 -13.00
C LEU A 36 -9.13 8.16 -14.12
N ALA A 37 -8.99 7.12 -14.93
CA ALA A 37 -9.95 6.84 -16.00
C ALA A 37 -11.36 6.58 -15.44
N ALA A 38 -11.48 5.94 -14.26
CA ALA A 38 -12.77 5.80 -13.60
C ALA A 38 -13.39 7.14 -13.19
N LEU A 39 -12.58 8.06 -12.64
CA LEU A 39 -13.03 9.42 -12.32
C LEU A 39 -13.57 10.14 -13.56
N GLU A 40 -12.80 10.11 -14.66
CA GLU A 40 -13.21 10.74 -15.93
C GLU A 40 -14.53 10.13 -16.45
N LEU A 41 -14.69 8.81 -16.38
CA LEU A 41 -15.93 8.15 -16.79
C LEU A 41 -17.12 8.56 -15.90
N PHE A 42 -16.92 8.71 -14.59
CA PHE A 42 -17.98 9.16 -13.68
C PHE A 42 -18.36 10.62 -13.93
N ASP A 43 -17.38 11.50 -14.14
CA ASP A 43 -17.59 12.91 -14.47
C ASP A 43 -18.33 13.09 -15.81
N LEU A 44 -18.11 12.17 -16.76
CA LEU A 44 -18.86 12.08 -18.03
C LEU A 44 -20.27 11.48 -17.88
N GLY A 45 -20.70 11.13 -16.65
CA GLY A 45 -22.01 10.56 -16.37
C GLY A 45 -22.14 9.08 -16.71
N LEU A 46 -21.04 8.37 -17.00
CA LEU A 46 -21.10 6.92 -17.18
C LEU A 46 -21.21 6.22 -15.82
N GLY A 47 -22.29 5.46 -15.64
CA GLY A 47 -22.47 4.61 -14.48
C GLY A 47 -21.41 3.51 -14.36
N TYR A 48 -21.21 3.04 -13.13
CA TYR A 48 -20.16 2.07 -12.77
C TYR A 48 -20.18 0.75 -13.56
N VAL A 49 -21.33 0.30 -14.06
CA VAL A 49 -21.45 -0.93 -14.87
C VAL A 49 -20.79 -0.78 -16.24
N ARG A 50 -20.92 0.40 -16.87
CA ARG A 50 -20.24 0.66 -18.15
C ARG A 50 -18.75 0.88 -17.92
N ALA A 51 -18.39 1.63 -16.87
CA ALA A 51 -17.01 1.87 -16.52
C ALA A 51 -16.25 0.56 -16.19
N SER A 52 -16.89 -0.41 -15.53
CA SER A 52 -16.25 -1.69 -15.20
C SER A 52 -15.87 -2.49 -16.46
N ARG A 53 -16.72 -2.44 -17.50
CA ARG A 53 -16.45 -3.09 -18.79
C ARG A 53 -15.30 -2.39 -19.53
N ILE A 54 -15.30 -1.04 -19.56
CA ILE A 54 -14.26 -0.25 -20.23
C ILE A 54 -12.89 -0.45 -19.58
N LEU A 55 -12.83 -0.46 -18.25
CA LEU A 55 -11.56 -0.54 -17.51
C LEU A 55 -11.08 -1.96 -17.22
N ASN A 56 -11.88 -2.96 -17.63
CA ASN A 56 -11.69 -4.36 -17.32
C ASN A 56 -11.40 -4.57 -15.82
N LEU A 57 -12.35 -4.14 -14.99
CA LEU A 57 -12.31 -4.22 -13.53
C LEU A 57 -13.62 -4.82 -13.01
N SER A 58 -13.59 -5.35 -11.79
CA SER A 58 -14.81 -5.90 -11.19
C SER A 58 -15.88 -4.81 -11.00
N ALA A 59 -17.14 -5.14 -11.29
CA ALA A 59 -18.26 -4.23 -11.08
C ALA A 59 -18.39 -3.81 -9.60
N ASN A 60 -18.01 -4.68 -8.66
CA ASN A 60 -17.99 -4.38 -7.23
C ASN A 60 -16.99 -3.27 -6.90
N THR A 61 -15.77 -3.35 -7.43
CA THR A 61 -14.76 -2.29 -7.25
C THR A 61 -15.26 -0.96 -7.77
N LEU A 62 -15.86 -0.93 -8.97
CA LEU A 62 -16.35 0.31 -9.57
C LEU A 62 -17.60 0.83 -8.87
N ARG A 63 -18.47 -0.04 -8.34
CA ARG A 63 -19.62 0.34 -7.51
C ARG A 63 -19.15 1.08 -6.25
N ASP A 64 -18.14 0.56 -5.56
CA ASP A 64 -17.59 1.19 -4.34
C ASP A 64 -16.90 2.52 -4.67
N TRP A 65 -16.19 2.59 -5.79
CA TRP A 65 -15.57 3.84 -6.26
C TRP A 65 -16.60 4.89 -6.63
N HIS A 66 -17.65 4.50 -7.34
CA HIS A 66 -18.74 5.39 -7.74
C HIS A 66 -19.51 5.90 -6.53
N ALA A 67 -19.74 5.06 -5.51
CA ALA A 67 -20.32 5.50 -4.24
C ALA A 67 -19.47 6.59 -3.57
N LYS A 68 -18.14 6.39 -3.50
CA LYS A 68 -17.20 7.40 -2.98
C LYS A 68 -17.12 8.66 -3.83
N TRP A 69 -17.30 8.54 -5.14
CA TRP A 69 -17.31 9.68 -6.05
C TRP A 69 -18.54 10.54 -5.79
N LYS A 70 -19.72 9.93 -5.62
CA LYS A 70 -20.96 10.64 -5.25
C LYS A 70 -20.83 11.42 -3.93
N THR A 71 -20.06 10.90 -2.98
CA THR A 71 -19.82 11.58 -1.68
C THR A 71 -18.63 12.54 -1.71
N GLY A 72 -17.92 12.68 -2.84
CA GLY A 72 -16.73 13.52 -2.96
C GLY A 72 -15.47 12.96 -2.28
N GLU A 73 -15.51 11.73 -1.78
CA GLU A 73 -14.41 11.08 -1.07
C GLU A 73 -13.51 10.23 -1.99
N PHE A 74 -13.81 10.16 -3.28
CA PHE A 74 -13.04 9.35 -4.22
C PHE A 74 -11.63 9.92 -4.40
N LYS A 75 -10.62 9.07 -4.14
CA LYS A 75 -9.21 9.42 -4.29
C LYS A 75 -8.58 8.55 -5.37
N VAL A 76 -7.99 9.21 -6.36
CA VAL A 76 -7.18 8.56 -7.40
C VAL A 76 -5.93 7.93 -6.77
N GLN A 77 -5.30 8.62 -5.83
CA GLN A 77 -4.11 8.11 -5.15
C GLN A 77 -4.49 7.15 -4.02
N LEU A 78 -3.74 6.05 -3.90
CA LEU A 78 -3.82 5.22 -2.69
C LEU A 78 -3.23 5.99 -1.51
N SER A 79 -3.82 5.76 -0.33
CA SER A 79 -3.28 6.30 0.91
C SER A 79 -1.97 5.58 1.26
N VAL A 80 -1.05 6.31 1.90
CA VAL A 80 0.29 5.80 2.27
C VAL A 80 0.22 4.51 3.08
N ASN A 81 -0.75 4.40 4.00
CA ASN A 81 -0.98 3.20 4.80
C ASN A 81 -1.47 1.96 4.00
N GLN A 82 -1.93 2.16 2.76
CA GLN A 82 -2.35 1.06 1.89
C GLN A 82 -1.14 0.43 1.18
N TYR A 83 -0.01 1.14 1.10
CA TYR A 83 1.24 0.55 0.64
C TYR A 83 1.81 -0.42 1.67
N ARG A 84 2.63 -1.36 1.20
CA ARG A 84 3.29 -2.38 2.04
C ARG A 84 4.79 -2.12 2.05
N TYR A 85 5.42 -2.34 3.19
CA TYR A 85 6.88 -2.37 3.23
C TYR A 85 7.38 -3.66 2.58
N GLY A 86 8.41 -3.53 1.74
CA GLY A 86 9.12 -4.67 1.18
C GLY A 86 9.73 -5.58 2.25
N GLU A 87 9.96 -6.84 1.88
CA GLU A 87 10.55 -7.81 2.82
C GLU A 87 12.02 -7.50 3.11
N ASP A 88 12.70 -6.81 2.20
CA ASP A 88 14.05 -6.24 2.35
C ASP A 88 14.10 -5.24 3.52
N VAL A 89 13.13 -4.31 3.58
CA VAL A 89 13.02 -3.33 4.67
C VAL A 89 12.75 -4.04 5.99
N LYS A 90 11.82 -4.99 6.02
CA LYS A 90 11.53 -5.79 7.22
C LYS A 90 12.75 -6.61 7.67
N SER A 91 13.50 -7.17 6.73
CA SER A 91 14.71 -7.95 7.01
C SER A 91 15.81 -7.07 7.57
N ARG A 92 16.00 -5.87 7.03
CA ARG A 92 16.93 -4.87 7.53
C ARG A 92 16.59 -4.44 8.96
N VAL A 93 15.32 -4.16 9.27
CA VAL A 93 14.84 -3.87 10.64
C VAL A 93 15.18 -5.01 11.60
N ARG A 94 14.89 -6.26 11.22
CA ARG A 94 15.22 -7.45 12.04
C ARG A 94 16.74 -7.61 12.23
N ALA A 95 17.54 -7.37 11.19
CA ALA A 95 18.99 -7.47 11.23
C ALA A 95 19.61 -6.40 12.15
N MET A 96 19.20 -5.14 12.00
CA MET A 96 19.64 -4.05 12.88
C MET A 96 19.27 -4.33 14.34
N ARG A 97 18.05 -4.84 14.59
CA ARG A 97 17.64 -5.18 15.94
C ARG A 97 18.47 -6.31 16.55
N ARG A 98 18.82 -7.33 15.76
CA ARG A 98 19.74 -8.41 16.20
C ARG A 98 21.14 -7.90 16.53
N ARG A 99 21.60 -6.85 15.86
CA ARG A 99 22.91 -6.20 16.10
C ARG A 99 22.91 -5.25 17.31
N GLY A 100 21.78 -5.11 18.02
CA GLY A 100 21.68 -4.27 19.21
C GLY A 100 21.33 -2.81 18.94
N ALA A 101 21.00 -2.43 17.69
CA ALA A 101 20.60 -1.07 17.37
C ALA A 101 19.37 -0.64 18.19
N THR A 102 19.37 0.63 18.60
CA THR A 102 18.23 1.27 19.25
C THR A 102 17.08 1.44 18.27
N TRP A 103 15.87 1.56 18.80
CA TRP A 103 14.69 1.77 17.95
C TRP A 103 14.75 3.07 17.15
N ARG A 104 15.40 4.10 17.70
CA ARG A 104 15.55 5.41 17.05
C ARG A 104 16.52 5.33 15.86
N GLU A 105 17.64 4.65 16.02
CA GLU A 105 18.60 4.40 14.93
C GLU A 105 17.96 3.57 13.80
N ILE A 106 17.09 2.61 14.15
CA ILE A 106 16.37 1.80 13.16
C ILE A 106 15.37 2.67 12.39
N GLU A 107 14.61 3.53 13.08
CA GLU A 107 13.65 4.45 12.45
C GLU A 107 14.36 5.44 11.51
N GLU A 108 15.46 6.05 11.95
CA GLU A 108 16.26 6.98 11.13
C GLU A 108 16.85 6.28 9.90
N ALA A 109 17.35 5.05 10.06
CA ALA A 109 17.99 4.32 8.96
C ALA A 109 17.00 3.71 7.94
N THR A 110 15.74 3.48 8.33
CA THR A 110 14.76 2.75 7.51
C THR A 110 13.51 3.56 7.15
N GLY A 111 13.26 4.69 7.82
CA GLY A 111 12.04 5.48 7.69
C GLY A 111 10.79 4.80 8.29
N VAL A 112 10.93 3.63 8.91
CA VAL A 112 9.83 2.88 9.49
C VAL A 112 9.58 3.33 10.93
N SER A 113 8.33 3.67 11.24
CA SER A 113 7.98 4.09 12.60
C SER A 113 8.39 3.05 13.66
N ILE A 114 8.84 3.52 14.83
CA ILE A 114 9.22 2.65 15.95
C ILE A 114 8.12 1.62 16.29
N THR A 115 6.85 2.04 16.29
CA THR A 115 5.71 1.15 16.57
C THR A 115 5.64 0.01 15.56
N THR A 116 5.75 0.32 14.27
CA THR A 116 5.76 -0.70 13.19
C THR A 116 6.96 -1.63 13.31
N CYS A 117 8.15 -1.09 13.61
CA CYS A 117 9.37 -1.89 13.84
C CYS A 117 9.17 -2.91 14.97
N ARG A 118 8.58 -2.49 16.11
CA ARG A 118 8.30 -3.37 17.25
C ARG A 118 7.35 -4.50 16.87
N THR A 119 6.25 -4.19 16.18
CA THR A 119 5.28 -5.20 15.72
C THR A 119 5.94 -6.27 14.87
N TRP A 120 6.80 -5.91 13.92
CA TRP A 120 7.48 -6.90 13.07
C TRP A 120 8.47 -7.78 13.82
N VAL A 121 9.22 -7.21 14.76
CA VAL A 121 10.17 -7.98 15.57
C VAL A 121 9.42 -8.97 16.47
N LEU A 122 8.33 -8.53 17.11
CA LEU A 122 7.48 -9.38 17.95
C LEU A 122 6.79 -10.49 17.15
N GLN A 123 6.20 -10.17 16.00
CA GLN A 123 5.60 -11.15 15.10
C GLN A 123 6.64 -12.20 14.68
N ASN A 124 7.84 -11.78 14.31
CA ASN A 124 8.91 -12.69 13.92
C ASN A 124 9.39 -13.58 15.08
N GLN A 125 9.47 -13.06 16.31
CA GLN A 125 9.78 -13.85 17.50
C GLN A 125 8.68 -14.87 17.81
N ASN A 126 7.42 -14.48 17.69
CA ASN A 126 6.28 -15.36 17.89
C ASN A 126 6.24 -16.48 16.82
N THR A 127 6.44 -16.15 15.54
CA THR A 127 6.53 -17.15 14.46
C THR A 127 7.69 -18.13 14.67
N LYS A 128 8.85 -17.65 15.14
CA LYS A 128 9.96 -18.54 15.51
C LYS A 128 9.61 -19.44 16.69
N SER A 129 8.90 -18.94 17.70
CA SER A 129 8.45 -19.74 18.83
C SER A 129 7.44 -20.81 18.43
N ILE A 130 6.57 -20.54 17.44
CA ILE A 130 5.61 -21.53 16.91
C ILE A 130 6.35 -22.61 16.11
N ARG A 131 7.26 -22.23 15.21
CA ARG A 131 8.05 -23.18 14.41
C ARG A 131 8.97 -24.06 15.25
N ALA A 132 9.56 -23.51 16.32
CA ALA A 132 10.40 -24.28 17.25
C ALA A 132 9.59 -25.29 18.10
N LYS A 133 8.27 -25.12 18.22
CA LYS A 133 7.38 -26.03 18.96
C LYS A 133 6.71 -27.09 18.07
N GLY A 134 6.84 -27.00 16.75
CA GLY A 134 6.14 -27.87 15.79
C GLY A 134 7.06 -28.76 14.93
N LEU A 135 8.23 -29.16 15.46
CA LEU A 135 9.10 -30.14 14.84
C LEU A 135 9.24 -31.37 15.76
N SER A 136 8.13 -32.07 15.91
CA SER A 136 8.03 -33.45 16.38
C SER A 136 6.83 -34.04 15.66
N ASP A 137 7.02 -35.23 15.09
CA ASP A 137 6.01 -36.11 14.48
C ASP A 137 5.77 -35.90 12.98
N ASP A 138 6.67 -36.47 12.15
CA ASP A 138 6.35 -37.58 11.22
C ASP A 138 7.60 -37.85 10.34
N ASP A 139 8.40 -38.84 10.71
CA ASP A 139 9.33 -39.55 9.81
C ASP A 139 8.71 -40.93 9.53
N PRO A 140 8.67 -41.40 8.27
CA PRO A 140 7.94 -42.60 7.86
C PRO A 140 8.53 -43.93 8.39
#